data_AF-A0A4R3F984-F1
#
_entry.id   AF-A0A4R3F984-F1
#
_cell.length_a   1.000
_cell.length_b   1.000
_cell.length_c   1.000
_cell.angle_alpha   90.00
_cell.angle_beta   90.00
_cell.angle_gamma   90.00
#
_symmetry.space_group_name_H-M   'P 1'
#
loop_
_entity.id
_entity.type
_entity.pdbx_description
1 polymer ?
#
loop_
_entity_poly.entity_id
_entity_poly.type
_entity_poly.pdbx_seq_one_letter_code
_entity_poly.pdbx_strand_id
1 'polypeptide(L)' 'MTAIFPIEPTSHDSDSLKELASIARLITYARQSAKGLNADFPVWCLDLALSAVLQEMYANGLQQPVFEEVLETNVSMPRH' A
#
# COMPACT_ATOMS: atom_id res chain seq x y z
N MET A 1 35.96 -18.49 20.64
CA MET A 1 34.53 -18.32 20.97
C MET A 1 33.99 -17.23 20.07
N THR A 2 33.35 -17.59 18.96
CA THR A 2 32.67 -16.64 18.06
C THR A 2 31.31 -16.33 18.67
N ALA A 3 31.10 -15.07 19.05
CA ALA A 3 29.81 -14.59 19.51
C ALA A 3 28.85 -14.56 18.31
N ILE A 4 27.84 -15.42 18.36
CA ILE A 4 26.68 -15.34 17.49
C ILE A 4 25.89 -14.14 17.99
N PHE A 5 25.92 -13.05 17.23
CA PHE A 5 25.02 -11.92 17.46
C PHE A 5 23.58 -12.40 17.16
N PRO A 6 22.60 -12.12 18.03
CA PRO A 6 21.22 -12.41 17.72
C PRO A 6 20.86 -11.57 16.50
N ILE A 7 20.33 -12.21 15.45
CA ILE A 7 19.68 -11.51 14.36
C ILE A 7 18.40 -10.92 15.00
N GLU A 8 18.45 -9.64 15.36
CA GLU A 8 17.23 -8.89 15.68
C GLU A 8 16.33 -8.98 14.43
N PRO A 9 15.08 -9.49 14.55
CA PRO A 9 14.12 -9.27 13.49
C PRO A 9 13.97 -7.76 13.34
N THR A 10 14.07 -7.25 12.12
CA THR A 10 14.02 -5.82 11.78
C THR A 10 12.68 -5.22 12.23
N SER A 11 12.59 -4.85 13.50
CA SER A 11 11.42 -4.20 14.13
C SER A 11 11.06 -2.90 13.44
N HIS A 12 12.05 -2.25 12.82
CA HIS A 12 11.92 -1.03 12.05
C HIS A 12 10.86 -1.10 10.95
N ASP A 13 10.80 -2.20 10.19
CA ASP A 13 9.84 -2.34 9.09
C ASP A 13 8.39 -2.44 9.61
N SER A 14 8.23 -3.07 10.79
CA SER A 14 6.93 -3.20 11.45
C SER A 14 6.42 -1.90 12.03
N ASP A 15 7.31 -1.02 12.47
CA ASP A 15 6.95 0.28 13.03
C ASP A 15 6.64 1.29 11.92
N SER A 16 7.41 1.30 10.83
CA SER A 16 7.09 2.11 9.64
C SER A 16 5.73 1.74 9.03
N LEU A 17 5.39 0.44 8.96
CA LEU A 17 4.07 0.01 8.47
C LEU A 17 2.92 0.48 9.38
N LYS A 18 3.12 0.46 10.71
CA LYS A 18 2.13 0.98 11.67
C LYS A 18 1.96 2.49 11.52
N GLU A 19 3.05 3.22 11.33
CA GLU A 19 3.01 4.67 11.10
C GLU A 19 2.24 4.99 9.82
N LEU A 20 2.56 4.33 8.70
CA LEU A 20 1.82 4.50 7.44
C LEU A 20 0.33 4.15 7.58
N ALA A 21 -0.01 3.06 8.27
CA ALA A 21 -1.39 2.70 8.55
C ALA A 21 -2.12 3.75 9.40
N SER A 22 -1.42 4.37 10.36
CA SER A 22 -1.95 5.46 11.19
C SER A 22 -2.24 6.71 10.36
N ILE A 23 -1.35 7.05 9.42
CA ILE A 23 -1.51 8.17 8.49
C ILE A 23 -2.70 7.91 7.55
N ALA A 24 -2.78 6.72 6.95
CA ALA A 24 -3.90 6.36 6.07
C ALA A 24 -5.26 6.48 6.79
N ARG A 25 -5.31 6.09 8.07
CA ARG A 25 -6.51 6.21 8.89
C ARG A 25 -6.88 7.68 9.17
N LEU A 26 -5.89 8.52 9.45
CA LEU A 26 -6.08 9.96 9.64
C LEU A 26 -6.60 10.64 8.36
N ILE A 27 -5.99 10.35 7.21
CA ILE A 27 -6.40 10.90 5.91
C ILE A 27 -7.83 10.48 5.59
N THR A 28 -8.18 9.21 5.83
CA THR A 28 -9.55 8.70 5.63
C THR A 28 -10.57 9.45 6.47
N TYR A 29 -10.26 9.72 7.73
CA TYR A 29 -11.13 10.50 8.61
C TYR A 29 -11.26 11.96 8.16
N ALA A 30 -10.15 12.61 7.82
CA ALA A 30 -10.16 13.97 7.27
C ALA A 30 -11.00 14.06 5.99
N ARG A 31 -10.94 13.03 5.14
CA ARG A 31 -11.73 12.94 3.92
C ARG A 31 -13.22 12.83 4.21
N GLN A 32 -13.62 12.02 5.19
CA GLN A 32 -15.01 11.92 5.61
C GLN A 32 -15.53 13.27 6.14
N SER A 33 -14.71 13.98 6.91
CA SER A 33 -15.02 15.35 7.38
C SER A 33 -15.18 16.32 6.20
N ALA A 34 -14.27 16.31 5.24
CA ALA A 34 -14.32 17.17 4.05
C ALA A 34 -15.55 16.88 3.17
N LYS A 35 -15.94 15.61 3.03
CA LYS A 35 -17.20 15.22 2.38
C LYS A 35 -18.42 15.76 3.10
N GLY A 36 -18.43 15.71 4.44
CA GLY A 36 -19.49 16.29 5.26
C GLY A 36 -19.64 17.81 5.08
N LEU A 37 -18.58 18.50 4.67
CA LEU A 37 -18.56 19.93 4.40
C LEU A 37 -18.80 20.29 2.91
N ASN A 38 -19.06 19.30 2.04
CA ASN A 38 -19.12 19.47 0.58
C ASN A 38 -17.88 20.17 0.00
N ALA A 39 -16.71 19.90 0.57
CA ALA A 39 -15.45 20.49 0.14
C ALA A 39 -14.76 19.58 -0.87
N ASP A 40 -15.22 19.60 -2.12
CA ASP A 40 -14.77 18.68 -3.18
C ASP A 40 -13.27 18.74 -3.44
N PHE A 41 -12.68 19.95 -3.43
CA PHE A 41 -11.24 20.11 -3.66
C PHE A 41 -10.39 19.48 -2.54
N PRO A 42 -10.64 19.76 -1.24
CA PRO A 42 -10.00 19.01 -0.15
C PRO A 42 -10.20 17.49 -0.20
N VAL A 43 -11.40 17.02 -0.60
CA VAL A 43 -11.64 15.56 -0.76
C VAL A 43 -10.69 14.98 -1.80
N TRP A 44 -10.53 15.64 -2.95
CA TRP A 44 -9.60 15.21 -4.00
C TRP A 44 -8.14 15.18 -3.51
N CYS A 45 -7.68 16.23 -2.81
CA CYS A 45 -6.33 16.28 -2.24
C CYS A 45 -6.09 15.13 -1.24
N LEU A 46 -7.09 14.81 -0.42
CA LEU A 46 -7.00 13.74 0.56
C LEU A 46 -7.02 12.35 -0.09
N ASP A 47 -7.77 12.16 -1.18
CA ASP A 47 -7.73 10.93 -1.98
C ASP A 47 -6.36 10.71 -2.65
N LEU A 48 -5.73 11.78 -3.13
CA LEU A 48 -4.37 11.75 -3.67
C LEU A 48 -3.36 11.36 -2.58
N ALA A 49 -3.43 12.00 -1.41
CA ALA A 49 -2.54 11.71 -0.29
C ALA A 49 -2.70 10.26 0.21
N LEU A 50 -3.94 9.76 0.30
CA LEU A 50 -4.21 8.39 0.71
C LEU A 50 -3.60 7.38 -0.26
N SER A 51 -3.68 7.66 -1.57
CA SER A 51 -3.11 6.79 -2.61
C SER A 51 -1.59 6.69 -2.50
N ALA A 52 -0.90 7.80 -2.23
CA ALA A 52 0.54 7.81 -2.01
C ALA A 52 0.96 7.00 -0.77
N VAL A 53 0.23 7.14 0.34
CA VAL A 53 0.49 6.38 1.57
C VAL A 53 0.25 4.89 1.36
N LEU A 54 -0.83 4.51 0.67
CA LEU A 54 -1.09 3.10 0.34
C LEU A 54 0.03 2.52 -0.54
N GLN A 55 0.49 3.26 -1.55
CA GLN A 55 1.61 2.85 -2.39
C GLN A 55 2.88 2.60 -1.56
N GLU A 56 3.17 3.46 -0.59
CA GLU A 56 4.30 3.31 0.31
C GLU A 56 4.13 2.11 1.26
N MET A 57 2.90 1.84 1.73
CA MET A 57 2.59 0.64 2.50
C MET A 57 2.82 -0.65 1.69
N TYR A 58 2.46 -0.67 0.41
CA TYR A 58 2.74 -1.80 -0.48
C TYR A 58 4.24 -1.99 -0.71
N ALA A 59 5.00 -0.90 -0.87
CA ALA A 59 6.45 -0.96 -1.02
C ALA A 59 7.17 -1.47 0.24
N ASN A 60 6.64 -1.21 1.44
CA ASN A 60 7.24 -1.56 2.73
C ASN A 60 6.78 -2.92 3.30
N GLY A 61 6.09 -3.77 2.53
CA GLY A 61 5.84 -5.17 2.94
C GLY A 61 4.38 -5.64 2.90
N LEU A 62 3.42 -4.81 2.48
CA LEU A 62 2.16 -5.34 1.96
C LEU A 62 2.44 -5.86 0.55
N GLN A 63 2.68 -7.17 0.42
CA GLN A 63 2.75 -7.79 -0.90
C GLN A 63 1.49 -7.38 -1.67
N GLN A 64 1.70 -6.64 -2.76
CA GLN A 64 0.65 -6.30 -3.70
C GLN A 64 -0.10 -7.61 -4.01
N PRO A 65 -1.42 -7.71 -3.82
CA PRO A 65 -2.15 -8.73 -4.54
C PRO A 65 -1.90 -8.39 -6.00
N VAL A 66 -0.95 -9.10 -6.60
CA VAL A 66 -0.78 -9.15 -8.04
C VAL A 66 -2.13 -9.68 -8.51
N PHE A 67 -3.02 -8.79 -8.94
CA PHE A 67 -4.04 -9.18 -9.87
C PHE A 67 -3.26 -9.57 -11.12
N GLU A 68 -2.81 -10.82 -11.13
CA GLU A 68 -2.33 -11.49 -12.31
C GLU A 68 -3.54 -11.53 -13.21
N GLU A 69 -3.67 -10.47 -14.02
CA GLU A 69 -4.50 -10.47 -15.19
C GLU A 69 -4.00 -11.66 -16.01
N VAL A 70 -4.74 -12.76 -15.89
CA VAL A 70 -4.59 -13.96 -16.69
C VAL A 70 -4.91 -13.54 -18.12
N LEU A 71 -3.94 -12.90 -18.78
CA LEU A 71 -3.95 -12.76 -20.22
C LEU A 71 -3.59 -14.15 -20.73
N GLU A 72 -4.63 -14.96 -20.88
CA GLU A 72 -4.58 -16.26 -21.51
C GLU A 72 -3.69 -16.19 -22.74
N THR A 73 -2.63 -16.98 -22.68
CA THR A 73 -1.72 -17.23 -23.79
C THR A 73 -2.49 -18.07 -24.81
N ASN A 74 -3.18 -17.38 -25.72
CA ASN A 74 -3.79 -18.03 -26.88
C ASN A 74 -2.71 -18.30 -27.94
N VAL A 75 -1.69 -19.07 -27.57
CA VAL A 75 -0.80 -19.72 -28.55
C VAL A 75 -1.41 -21.08 -28.85
N SER A 76 -2.30 -21.13 -29.85
CA SER A 76 -2.60 -22.38 -30.56
C SER A 76 -3.24 -22.10 -31.91
N MET A 77 -2.47 -22.21 -32.98
CA MET A 77 -2.98 -22.82 -34.20
C MET A 77 -1.86 -23.62 -34.89
N PRO A 78 -2.11 -24.88 -35.27
CA PRO A 78 -1.08 -25.82 -35.68
C PRO A 78 -0.77 -25.72 -37.18
N ARG A 79 0.41 -26.25 -37.54
CA ARG A 79 0.88 -26.48 -38.91
C ARG A 79 -0.14 -27.29 -39.73
N HIS A 80 -0.42 -26.83 -40.95
CA HIS A 80 -0.36 -27.63 -42.18
C HIS A 80 -0.31 -26.72 -43.41
#